data_AF-A0A3B8ZBM9-F1
#
_entry.id   AF-A0A3B8ZBM9-F1
#
_cell.length_a   1.000
_cell.length_b   1.000
_cell.length_c   1.000
_cell.angle_alpha   90.00
_cell.angle_beta   90.00
_cell.angle_gamma   90.00
#
_symmetry.space_group_name_H-M   'P 1'
#
loop_
_entity.id
_entity.type
_entity.pdbx_description
1 polymer ?
#
loop_
_entity_poly.entity_id
_entity_poly.type
_entity_poly.pdbx_seq_one_letter_code
_entity_poly.pdbx_strand_id
1 'polypeptide(L)' 'MNMTVERRDFTPQLRDNQLRDDLTQLVYLAMREDLGRGFDLTTVAVVPEGVPAKASIAARAPGVTAGLQLVDWMLH' A
#
# COMPACT_ATOMS: atom_id res chain seq x y z
N MET A 1 -20.79 -11.68 35.14
CA MET A 1 -21.09 -11.20 33.78
C MET A 1 -19.92 -11.63 32.91
N ASN A 2 -20.02 -12.78 32.25
CA ASN A 2 -18.89 -13.46 31.61
C ASN A 2 -18.76 -12.94 30.17
N MET A 3 -17.76 -12.10 29.92
CA MET A 3 -17.50 -11.50 28.62
C MET A 3 -16.69 -12.51 27.80
N THR A 4 -17.36 -13.26 26.93
CA THR A 4 -16.72 -14.12 25.94
C THR A 4 -15.92 -13.24 24.98
N VAL A 5 -14.59 -13.25 25.12
CA VAL A 5 -13.69 -12.66 24.14
C VAL A 5 -13.78 -13.52 22.88
N GLU A 6 -14.42 -13.00 21.83
CA GLU A 6 -14.41 -13.65 20.52
C GLU A 6 -12.95 -13.85 20.08
N ARG A 7 -12.56 -15.11 19.87
CA ARG A 7 -11.24 -15.44 19.35
C ARG A 7 -11.19 -14.97 17.89
N ARG A 8 -10.36 -13.97 17.61
CA ARG A 8 -10.06 -13.51 16.26
C ARG A 8 -8.79 -14.21 15.78
N ASP A 9 -8.76 -14.61 14.51
CA ASP A 9 -7.57 -15.19 13.85
C ASP A 9 -6.54 -14.12 13.46
N PHE A 10 -6.74 -12.88 13.90
CA PHE A 10 -5.91 -11.74 13.57
C PHE A 10 -5.81 -10.76 14.75
N THR A 11 -4.70 -10.03 14.79
CA THR A 11 -4.48 -8.91 15.72
C THR A 11 -4.91 -7.60 15.06
N PRO A 12 -5.89 -6.87 15.61
CA PRO A 12 -6.23 -5.53 15.13
C PRO A 12 -5.01 -4.60 15.20
N GLN A 13 -4.72 -3.91 14.10
CA GLN A 13 -3.62 -2.95 14.04
C GLN A 13 -4.14 -1.54 14.30
N LEU A 14 -3.37 -0.75 15.04
CA LEU A 14 -3.61 0.68 15.23
C LEU A 14 -2.86 1.46 14.16
N ARG A 15 -3.41 2.61 13.76
CA ARG A 15 -2.70 3.55 12.89
C ARG A 15 -1.71 4.37 13.73
N ASP A 16 -0.60 3.74 14.07
CA ASP A 16 0.44 4.30 14.93
C ASP A 16 1.81 4.32 14.22
N ASN A 17 2.85 4.73 14.95
CA ASN A 17 4.20 4.83 14.41
C ASN A 17 4.82 3.46 14.12
N GLN A 18 4.41 2.40 14.83
CA GLN A 18 4.92 1.05 14.59
C GLN A 18 4.40 0.55 13.24
N LEU A 19 3.08 0.63 13.02
CA LEU A 19 2.49 0.27 11.73
C LEU A 19 3.07 1.11 10.58
N ARG A 20 3.37 2.39 10.82
CA ARG A 20 3.98 3.25 9.81
C ARG A 20 5.37 2.76 9.42
N ASP A 21 6.23 2.45 10.39
CA ASP A 21 7.58 1.92 10.11
C ASP A 21 7.51 0.58 9.37
N ASP A 22 6.71 -0.37 9.87
CA ASP A 22 6.51 -1.68 9.25
C ASP A 22 6.02 -1.54 7.79
N LEU A 23 5.05 -0.65 7.56
CA LEU A 23 4.55 -0.36 6.22
C LEU A 23 5.65 0.22 5.33
N THR A 24 6.43 1.19 5.82
CA THR A 24 7.53 1.80 5.06
C THR A 24 8.54 0.74 4.62
N GLN A 25 8.92 -0.18 5.50
CA GLN A 25 9.83 -1.27 5.14
C GLN A 25 9.25 -2.19 4.05
N LEU A 26 7.96 -2.52 4.15
CA LEU A 26 7.28 -3.35 3.15
C LEU A 26 7.18 -2.64 1.79
N VAL A 27 6.88 -1.34 1.76
CA VAL A 27 6.83 -0.56 0.51
C VAL A 27 8.21 -0.52 -0.15
N TYR A 28 9.27 -0.25 0.61
CA TYR A 28 10.64 -0.30 0.06
C TYR A 28 11.02 -1.68 -0.48
N LEU A 29 10.62 -2.75 0.21
CA LEU A 29 10.85 -4.11 -0.24
C LEU A 29 10.12 -4.38 -1.57
N ALA A 30 8.85 -4.02 -1.67
CA ALA A 30 8.03 -4.20 -2.87
C ALA A 30 8.58 -3.40 -4.07
N MET A 31 8.98 -2.14 -3.85
CA MET A 31 9.60 -1.32 -4.90
C MET A 31 10.90 -1.95 -5.41
N ARG A 32 11.73 -2.50 -4.51
CA ARG A 32 12.98 -3.17 -4.90
C ARG A 32 12.73 -4.49 -5.62
N GLU A 33 11.68 -5.23 -5.26
CA GLU A 33 11.29 -6.44 -5.98
C GLU A 33 10.92 -6.11 -7.44
N ASP A 34 10.08 -5.09 -7.64
CA ASP A 34 9.54 -4.74 -8.96
C ASP A 34 10.58 -4.04 -9.86
N LEU A 35 11.34 -3.09 -9.30
CA LEU A 35 12.29 -2.25 -10.07
C LEU A 35 13.75 -2.72 -9.99
N GLY A 36 14.08 -3.60 -9.04
CA GLY A 36 15.45 -4.01 -8.76
C GLY A 36 16.35 -2.82 -8.41
N ARG A 37 17.40 -2.60 -9.22
CA ARG A 37 18.29 -1.43 -9.15
C ARG A 37 18.10 -0.48 -10.35
N GLY A 38 17.06 -0.70 -11.14
CA GLY A 38 16.81 0.00 -12.39
C GLY A 38 15.59 0.91 -12.31
N PHE A 39 15.07 1.24 -13.49
CA PHE A 39 13.84 1.99 -13.68
C PHE A 39 12.78 1.09 -14.31
N ASP A 40 11.52 1.51 -14.26
CA ASP A 40 10.52 0.98 -15.18
C ASP A 40 10.90 1.38 -16.61
N LEU A 41 11.50 0.43 -17.33
CA LEU A 41 12.02 0.64 -18.68
C LEU A 41 10.92 0.99 -19.68
N THR A 42 9.70 0.47 -19.50
CA THR A 42 8.58 0.80 -20.39
C THR A 42 8.20 2.26 -20.20
N THR A 43 8.07 2.70 -18.95
CA THR A 43 7.79 4.11 -18.62
C THR A 43 8.87 5.03 -19.21
N VAL A 44 10.16 4.74 -19.00
CA VAL A 44 11.26 5.54 -19.54
C VAL A 44 11.25 5.59 -21.08
N ALA A 45 10.85 4.50 -21.74
CA ALA A 45 10.84 4.43 -23.20
C ALA A 45 9.66 5.16 -23.84
N VAL A 46 8.50 5.26 -23.18
CA VAL A 46 7.25 5.71 -23.82
C VAL A 46 6.57 6.91 -23.18
N VAL A 47 6.93 7.28 -21.95
CA VAL A 47 6.31 8.40 -21.22
C VAL A 47 7.28 9.58 -21.18
N PRO A 48 6.95 10.74 -21.80
CA PRO A 48 7.78 11.93 -21.70
C PRO A 48 7.86 12.45 -20.27
N GLU A 49 9.02 12.99 -19.90
CA GLU A 49 9.24 13.60 -18.59
C GLU A 49 8.31 14.81 -18.36
N GLY A 50 7.85 14.99 -17.12
CA GLY A 50 7.05 16.15 -16.71
C GLY A 50 5.59 16.15 -17.17
N VAL A 51 5.12 15.10 -17.86
CA VAL A 51 3.72 14.98 -18.28
C VAL A 51 2.84 14.65 -17.06
N PRO A 52 1.88 15.51 -16.70
CA PRO A 52 0.95 15.20 -15.62
C PRO A 52 0.01 14.07 -16.03
N ALA A 53 -0.26 13.16 -15.10
CA ALA A 53 -1.18 12.05 -15.30
C ALA A 53 -2.24 12.00 -14.19
N LYS A 54 -3.37 11.39 -14.51
CA LYS A 54 -4.43 11.06 -13.54
C LYS A 54 -4.84 9.61 -13.73
N ALA A 55 -4.99 8.88 -12.64
CA ALA A 55 -5.45 7.51 -12.62
C ALA A 55 -6.66 7.35 -11.68
N SER A 56 -7.33 6.21 -11.76
CA SER A 56 -8.40 5.82 -10.84
C SER A 56 -8.24 4.37 -10.45
N ILE A 57 -8.31 4.08 -9.15
CA ILE A 57 -8.34 2.72 -8.62
C ILE A 57 -9.80 2.31 -8.50
N ALA A 58 -10.22 1.34 -9.32
CA ALA A 58 -11.60 0.87 -9.37
C ALA A 58 -11.68 -0.62 -9.01
N ALA A 59 -12.53 -0.96 -8.03
CA ALA A 59 -12.82 -2.36 -7.71
C ALA A 59 -13.58 -3.02 -8.86
N ARG A 60 -13.11 -4.17 -9.33
CA ARG A 60 -13.75 -4.96 -10.41
C ARG A 60 -14.75 -5.99 -9.90
N ALA A 61 -14.88 -6.11 -8.58
CA ALA A 61 -15.80 -7.02 -7.91
C ALA A 61 -16.21 -6.44 -6.54
N PRO A 62 -17.37 -6.82 -5.98
CA PRO A 62 -17.77 -6.45 -4.62
C PRO A 62 -16.78 -6.95 -3.57
N GLY A 63 -16.57 -6.17 -2.50
CA GLY A 63 -15.68 -6.52 -1.40
C GLY A 63 -15.61 -5.43 -0.33
N VAL A 64 -14.74 -5.65 0.66
CA VAL A 64 -14.45 -4.67 1.72
C VAL A 64 -13.11 -4.01 1.43
N THR A 65 -13.11 -2.68 1.26
CA THR A 65 -11.88 -1.92 1.10
C THR A 65 -11.17 -1.78 2.45
N ALA A 66 -9.87 -2.10 2.48
CA ALA A 66 -9.01 -1.90 3.64
C ALA A 66 -7.68 -1.26 3.21
N GLY A 67 -7.06 -0.48 4.11
CA GLY A 67 -5.75 0.14 3.87
C GLY A 67 -5.78 1.47 3.13
N LEU A 68 -6.96 1.98 2.73
CA LEU A 68 -7.08 3.26 2.04
C LEU A 68 -6.51 4.43 2.86
N GLN A 69 -6.67 4.37 4.19
CA GLN A 69 -6.13 5.37 5.12
C GLN A 69 -4.59 5.33 5.27
N LEU A 70 -3.91 4.39 4.63
CA LEU A 70 -2.46 4.24 4.66
C LEU A 70 -1.80 4.74 3.38
N VAL A 71 -2.57 5.05 2.34
CA VAL A 71 -2.05 5.46 1.02
C VAL A 71 -1.23 6.74 1.12
N ASP A 72 -1.61 7.65 2.02
CA ASP A 72 -0.84 8.87 2.28
C ASP A 72 0.58 8.57 2.79
N TRP A 73 0.75 7.55 3.62
CA TRP A 73 2.08 7.11 4.09
C TRP A 73 2.92 6.41 3.02
N MET A 74 2.30 5.91 1.94
CA MET A 74 3.03 5.24 0.86
C MET A 74 3.57 6.22 -0.19
N LEU A 75 2.94 7.39 -0.32
CA LEU A 75 3.25 8.40 -1.35
C LEU A 75 4.10 9.57 -0.82
N HIS A 76 4.45 9.56 0.48
CA HIS A 76 5.20 10.60 1.19
C HIS A 76 6.37 10.02 1.96
#